data_AF-A0A165VPX5-F1
#
_entry.id   AF-A0A165VPX5-F1
#
_cell.length_a   1.000
_cell.length_b   1.000
_cell.length_c   1.000
_cell.angle_alpha   90.00
_cell.angle_beta   90.00
_cell.angle_gamma   90.00
#
_symmetry.space_group_name_H-M   'P 1'
#
loop_
_entity.id
_entity.type
_entity.pdbx_description
1 polymer ?
#
loop_
_entity_poly.entity_id
_entity_poly.type
_entity_poly.pdbx_seq_one_letter_code
_entity_poly.pdbx_strand_id
1 'polypeptide(L)'
;MQIDHLSQYFSNGFSIENGQQVHVPLVTFEEWMERPEVRDNWIKTTQDGFDKNMKYLDGATAQYKAVQDMMPRWIKQDYERLLKAKDNLEQAQIPEDRAVYQLHIDDAQKELAHLHAVQQKMKDPDYKIEWMEQHGLFDRLAVYLPDQSSEQVKQTYLDGGDLRKNFDPLSAIEARKALPPAYALMPLPPIVWTGASSKHANIGHPA
;
A
#
# COMPACT_ATOMS: atom_id res chain seq x y z
N MET A 1 -36.34 -3.38 0.63
CA MET A 1 -35.34 -2.38 1.06
C MET A 1 -34.68 -2.99 2.29
N GLN A 2 -33.44 -3.48 2.17
CA GLN A 2 -32.85 -4.46 3.09
C GLN A 2 -31.38 -4.07 3.38
N ILE A 3 -31.18 -2.81 3.77
CA ILE A 3 -29.90 -2.23 4.16
C ILE A 3 -30.19 -1.50 5.47
N ASP A 4 -30.02 -2.14 6.63
CA ASP A 4 -30.04 -1.36 7.88
C ASP A 4 -29.40 -1.98 9.11
N HIS A 5 -29.04 -3.26 9.08
CA HIS A 5 -28.49 -3.88 10.30
C HIS A 5 -26.97 -3.66 10.44
N LEU A 6 -26.24 -3.41 9.34
CA LEU A 6 -24.78 -3.22 9.38
C LEU A 6 -24.34 -1.76 9.50
N SER A 7 -25.18 -0.80 9.13
CA SER A 7 -24.87 0.65 9.17
C SER A 7 -24.75 1.17 10.60
N GLN A 8 -25.44 0.53 11.56
CA GLN A 8 -25.49 0.94 12.97
C GLN A 8 -24.24 0.57 13.78
N TYR A 9 -23.40 -0.35 13.29
CA TYR A 9 -22.15 -0.74 13.96
C TYR A 9 -20.99 0.23 13.69
N PHE A 10 -21.08 1.05 12.64
CA PHE A 10 -20.06 2.05 12.29
C PHE A 10 -20.38 3.46 12.82
N SER A 11 -21.55 3.67 13.45
CA SER A 11 -22.05 4.99 13.83
C SER A 11 -21.91 5.32 15.33
N ASN A 12 -21.02 4.64 16.06
CA ASN A 12 -20.77 4.89 17.51
C ASN A 12 -22.07 4.96 18.36
N GLY A 13 -23.07 4.15 18.02
CA GLY A 13 -24.34 4.08 18.76
C GLY A 13 -25.39 5.14 18.39
N PHE A 14 -25.27 5.80 17.24
CA PHE A 14 -26.29 6.74 16.75
C PHE A 14 -27.03 6.21 15.51
N SER A 15 -28.35 6.35 15.49
CA SER A 15 -29.16 6.11 14.29
C SER A 15 -28.82 7.16 13.23
N ILE A 16 -28.47 6.71 12.02
CA ILE A 16 -28.16 7.60 10.88
C ILE A 16 -29.42 8.31 10.38
N GLU A 17 -30.61 7.72 10.56
CA GLU A 17 -31.87 8.32 10.13
C GLU A 17 -32.33 9.46 11.04
N ASN A 18 -32.20 9.30 12.37
CA ASN A 18 -32.85 10.21 13.32
C ASN A 18 -31.89 10.83 14.37
N GLY A 19 -30.60 10.52 14.33
CA GLY A 19 -29.60 11.09 15.25
C GLY A 19 -29.80 10.72 16.73
N GLN A 20 -30.70 9.79 17.04
CA GLN A 20 -30.92 9.31 18.40
C GLN A 20 -29.88 8.27 18.77
N GLN A 21 -29.42 8.32 20.02
CA GLN A 21 -28.54 7.31 20.59
C GLN A 21 -29.34 6.00 20.73
N VAL A 22 -29.01 5.01 19.89
CA VAL A 22 -29.65 3.69 19.95
C VAL A 22 -28.90 2.90 21.01
N HIS A 23 -29.59 2.57 22.12
CA HIS A 23 -29.06 1.66 23.12
C HIS A 23 -29.15 0.23 22.57
N VAL A 24 -28.27 -0.10 21.62
CA VAL A 24 -28.04 -1.50 21.21
C VAL A 24 -27.10 -2.09 22.26
N PRO A 25 -27.42 -3.25 22.86
CA PRO A 25 -26.45 -3.93 23.71
C PRO A 25 -25.17 -4.11 22.89
N LEU A 26 -24.06 -3.56 23.39
CA LEU A 26 -22.74 -3.80 22.83
C LEU A 26 -22.47 -5.29 22.95
N VAL A 27 -22.69 -6.03 21.85
CA VAL A 27 -22.35 -7.44 21.75
C VAL A 27 -20.83 -7.54 21.88
N THR A 28 -20.33 -8.27 22.87
CA THR A 28 -18.89 -8.38 23.13
C THR A 28 -18.19 -9.18 22.02
N PHE A 29 -16.87 -9.11 21.95
CA PHE A 29 -16.09 -9.90 20.99
C PHE A 29 -16.36 -11.40 21.17
N GLU A 30 -16.43 -11.86 22.42
CA GLU A 30 -16.73 -13.24 22.78
C GLU A 30 -18.12 -13.65 22.27
N GLU A 31 -19.13 -12.81 22.48
CA GLU A 31 -20.50 -13.06 22.00
C GLU A 31 -20.61 -13.07 20.46
N TRP A 32 -19.74 -12.34 19.75
CA TRP A 32 -19.63 -12.43 18.29
C TRP A 32 -18.95 -13.71 17.83
N MET A 33 -17.92 -14.16 18.56
CA MET A 33 -17.19 -15.39 18.26
C MET A 33 -18.01 -16.66 18.56
N GLU A 34 -19.03 -16.57 19.41
CA GLU A 34 -20.02 -17.64 19.65
C GLU A 34 -20.97 -17.86 18.46
N ARG A 35 -21.11 -16.89 17.55
CA ARG A 35 -21.96 -16.99 16.35
C ARG A 35 -21.19 -17.64 15.20
N PRO A 36 -21.55 -18.87 14.76
CA PRO A 36 -20.78 -19.59 13.75
C PRO A 36 -20.61 -18.81 12.45
N GLU A 37 -21.66 -18.15 11.97
CA GLU A 37 -21.62 -17.40 10.71
C GLU A 37 -20.66 -16.19 10.75
N VAL A 38 -20.51 -15.54 11.91
CA VAL A 38 -19.62 -14.40 12.08
C VAL A 38 -18.19 -14.91 12.23
N ARG A 39 -17.99 -15.87 13.14
CA ARG A 39 -16.69 -16.49 13.39
C ARG A 39 -16.09 -17.09 12.12
N ASP A 40 -16.86 -17.89 11.39
CA ASP A 40 -16.37 -18.59 10.20
C ASP A 40 -16.05 -17.60 9.07
N ASN A 41 -16.83 -16.51 8.95
CA ASN A 41 -16.52 -15.42 8.02
C ASN A 41 -15.24 -14.66 8.42
N TRP A 42 -14.99 -14.46 9.71
CA TRP A 42 -13.76 -13.82 10.19
C TRP A 42 -12.54 -14.70 9.97
N ILE A 43 -12.65 -16.00 10.25
CA ILE A 43 -11.62 -17.00 9.96
C ILE A 43 -11.26 -16.95 8.48
N LYS A 44 -12.27 -17.02 7.60
CA LYS A 44 -12.08 -16.95 6.15
C LYS A 44 -11.39 -15.65 5.72
N THR A 45 -11.88 -14.49 6.19
CA THR A 45 -11.30 -13.19 5.83
C THR A 45 -9.85 -13.06 6.30
N THR A 46 -9.54 -13.60 7.48
CA THR A 46 -8.18 -13.61 8.04
C THR A 46 -7.25 -14.52 7.23
N GLN A 47 -7.72 -15.72 6.86
CA GLN A 47 -7.00 -16.64 5.98
C GLN A 47 -6.72 -15.99 4.60
N ASP A 48 -7.75 -15.45 3.96
CA ASP A 48 -7.63 -14.79 2.65
C ASP A 48 -6.64 -13.61 2.70
N GLY A 49 -6.68 -12.83 3.80
CA GLY A 49 -5.76 -11.73 4.05
C GLY A 49 -4.31 -12.18 4.20
N PHE A 50 -4.07 -13.24 4.98
CA PHE A 50 -2.76 -13.83 5.14
C PHE A 50 -2.22 -14.38 3.81
N ASP A 51 -3.01 -15.18 3.11
CA ASP A 51 -2.63 -15.80 1.83
C ASP A 51 -2.30 -14.75 0.76
N LYS A 52 -3.05 -13.64 0.72
CA LYS A 52 -2.77 -12.52 -0.16
C LYS A 52 -1.41 -11.88 0.15
N ASN A 53 -1.10 -11.66 1.43
CA ASN A 53 0.18 -11.07 1.83
C ASN A 53 1.36 -12.03 1.62
N MET A 54 1.14 -13.33 1.81
CA MET A 54 2.13 -14.35 1.44
C MET A 54 2.42 -14.35 -0.05
N LYS A 55 1.39 -14.25 -0.91
CA LYS A 55 1.60 -14.10 -2.36
C LYS A 55 2.40 -12.86 -2.73
N TYR A 56 2.22 -11.74 -2.03
CA TYR A 56 3.04 -10.56 -2.23
C TYR A 56 4.50 -10.79 -1.82
N LEU A 57 4.74 -11.46 -0.69
CA LEU A 57 6.09 -11.82 -0.26
C LEU A 57 6.77 -12.79 -1.24
N ASP A 58 6.08 -13.84 -1.67
CA ASP A 58 6.58 -14.82 -2.64
C ASP A 58 6.89 -14.14 -3.99
N GLY A 59 6.04 -13.18 -4.40
CA GLY A 59 6.21 -12.38 -5.61
C GLY A 59 7.23 -11.23 -5.50
N ALA A 60 7.72 -10.92 -4.30
CA ALA A 60 8.51 -9.71 -4.04
C ALA A 60 9.82 -9.70 -4.84
N THR A 61 10.49 -10.85 -4.98
CA THR A 61 11.71 -10.95 -5.79
C THR A 61 11.45 -10.65 -7.26
N ALA A 62 10.31 -11.12 -7.81
CA ALA A 62 9.93 -10.81 -9.19
C ALA A 62 9.55 -9.32 -9.35
N GLN A 63 8.86 -8.74 -8.37
CA GLN A 63 8.54 -7.30 -8.36
C GLN A 63 9.80 -6.45 -8.31
N TYR A 64 10.72 -6.74 -7.40
CA TYR A 64 12.01 -6.05 -7.30
C TYR A 64 12.79 -6.12 -8.61
N LYS A 65 12.87 -7.31 -9.22
CA LYS A 65 13.51 -7.48 -10.53
C LYS A 65 12.82 -6.65 -11.62
N ALA A 66 11.49 -6.63 -11.67
CA ALA A 66 10.75 -5.82 -12.63
C ALA A 66 11.04 -4.31 -12.46
N VAL A 67 11.19 -3.84 -11.22
CA VAL A 67 11.61 -2.46 -10.92
C VAL A 67 13.04 -2.21 -11.42
N GLN A 68 13.97 -3.12 -11.14
CA GLN A 68 15.36 -3.02 -11.65
C GLN A 68 15.39 -2.94 -13.18
N ASP A 69 14.62 -3.79 -13.87
CA ASP A 69 14.56 -3.86 -15.33
C ASP A 69 13.90 -2.59 -15.94
N MET A 70 12.94 -1.98 -15.23
CA MET A 70 12.26 -0.75 -15.69
C MET A 70 13.05 0.53 -15.40
N MET A 71 13.96 0.52 -14.43
CA MET A 71 14.71 1.70 -13.99
C MET A 71 15.40 2.48 -15.13
N PRO A 72 16.10 1.84 -16.09
CA PRO A 72 16.73 2.57 -17.20
C PRO A 72 15.71 3.31 -18.09
N ARG A 73 14.53 2.71 -18.26
CA ARG A 73 13.45 3.32 -19.05
C ARG A 73 12.87 4.55 -18.36
N TRP A 74 12.65 4.49 -17.04
CA TRP A 74 12.16 5.63 -16.28
C TRP A 74 13.15 6.80 -16.29
N ILE A 75 14.44 6.52 -16.08
CA ILE A 75 15.51 7.53 -16.19
C ILE A 75 15.49 8.21 -17.56
N LYS A 76 15.37 7.43 -18.64
CA LYS A 76 15.30 7.98 -20.00
C LYS A 76 14.08 8.89 -20.19
N GLN A 77 12.90 8.45 -19.75
CA GLN A 77 11.66 9.22 -19.88
C GLN A 77 11.73 10.55 -19.12
N ASP A 78 12.30 10.54 -17.91
CA ASP A 78 12.43 11.75 -17.11
C ASP A 78 13.50 12.71 -17.65
N TYR A 79 14.55 12.17 -18.28
CA TYR A 79 15.53 12.99 -18.99
C TYR A 79 14.91 13.68 -20.21
N GLU A 80 14.12 12.96 -21.01
CA GLU A 80 13.39 13.54 -22.14
C GLU A 80 12.38 14.61 -21.68
N ARG A 81 11.70 14.38 -20.55
CA ARG A 81 10.81 15.37 -19.92
C ARG A 81 11.57 16.64 -19.50
N LEU A 82 12.75 16.47 -18.90
CA LEU A 82 13.61 17.59 -18.51
C LEU A 82 14.04 18.42 -19.73
N LEU A 83 14.47 17.77 -20.81
CA LEU A 83 14.84 18.46 -22.05
C LEU A 83 13.67 19.27 -22.61
N LYS A 84 12.49 18.65 -22.71
CA LYS A 84 11.29 19.36 -23.20
C LYS A 84 10.91 20.56 -22.32
N ALA A 85 11.02 20.44 -21.00
CA ALA A 85 10.73 21.54 -20.09
C ALA A 85 11.73 22.71 -20.25
N LYS A 86 13.01 22.41 -20.50
CA LYS A 86 14.04 23.41 -20.82
C LYS A 86 13.76 24.12 -22.15
N ASP A 87 13.47 23.37 -23.21
CA ASP A 87 13.14 23.93 -24.52
C ASP A 87 11.92 24.87 -24.44
N ASN A 88 10.89 24.46 -23.69
CA ASN A 88 9.71 25.29 -23.46
C ASN A 88 10.02 26.57 -22.65
N LEU A 89 10.89 26.48 -21.64
CA LEU A 89 11.32 27.65 -20.86
C LEU A 89 12.08 28.67 -21.73
N GLU A 90 12.89 28.19 -22.67
CA GLU A 90 13.60 29.05 -23.63
C GLU A 90 12.64 29.78 -24.57
N GLN A 91 11.54 29.13 -24.97
CA GLN A 91 10.51 29.70 -25.86
C GLN A 91 9.48 30.56 -25.13
N ALA A 92 9.36 30.44 -23.80
CA ALA A 92 8.36 31.15 -23.01
C ALA A 92 8.64 32.65 -22.92
N GLN A 93 7.65 33.44 -23.36
CA GLN A 93 7.73 34.91 -23.44
C GLN A 93 7.14 35.61 -22.21
N ILE A 94 6.18 34.98 -21.52
CA ILE A 94 5.52 35.57 -20.35
C ILE A 94 6.10 35.02 -19.04
N PRO A 95 6.19 35.84 -17.97
CA PRO A 95 6.75 35.42 -16.67
C PRO A 95 6.04 34.21 -16.06
N GLU A 96 4.73 34.09 -16.24
CA GLU A 96 3.91 33.01 -15.69
C GLU A 96 4.30 31.64 -16.27
N ASP A 97 4.40 31.55 -17.60
CA ASP A 97 4.83 30.33 -18.29
C ASP A 97 6.27 29.95 -17.93
N ARG A 98 7.15 30.95 -17.81
CA ARG A 98 8.54 30.71 -17.38
C ARG A 98 8.59 30.12 -15.97
N ALA A 99 7.76 30.60 -15.05
CA ALA A 99 7.68 30.05 -13.69
C ALA A 99 7.16 28.60 -13.70
N VAL A 100 6.16 28.28 -14.53
CA VAL A 100 5.63 26.92 -14.68
C VAL A 100 6.67 25.97 -15.24
N TYR A 101 7.38 26.36 -16.32
CA TYR A 101 8.41 25.51 -16.90
C TYR A 101 9.63 25.36 -15.99
N GLN A 102 9.99 26.39 -15.21
CA GLN A 102 11.02 26.28 -14.18
C GLN A 102 10.63 25.24 -13.11
N LEU A 103 9.38 25.25 -12.63
CA LEU A 103 8.90 24.22 -11.70
C LEU A 103 8.99 22.81 -12.30
N HIS A 104 8.64 22.65 -13.58
CA HIS A 104 8.78 21.35 -14.26
C HIS A 104 10.22 20.88 -14.40
N ILE A 105 11.17 21.80 -14.61
CA ILE A 105 12.60 21.50 -14.61
C ILE A 105 13.05 21.03 -13.23
N ASP A 106 12.69 21.77 -12.18
CA ASP A 106 13.09 21.48 -10.80
C ASP A 106 12.53 20.10 -10.36
N ASP A 107 11.25 19.83 -10.64
CA ASP A 107 10.61 18.55 -10.39
C ASP A 107 11.32 17.41 -11.16
N ALA A 108 11.58 17.59 -12.46
CA ALA A 108 12.23 16.57 -13.27
C ALA A 108 13.68 16.30 -12.84
N GLN A 109 14.42 17.31 -12.41
CA GLN A 109 15.77 17.15 -11.87
C GLN A 109 15.77 16.38 -10.55
N LYS A 110 14.82 16.69 -9.66
CA LYS A 110 14.66 15.98 -8.39
C LYS A 110 14.33 14.51 -8.60
N GLU A 111 13.40 14.21 -9.49
CA GLU A 111 13.04 12.83 -9.81
C GLU A 111 14.20 12.07 -10.48
N LEU A 112 14.93 12.68 -11.43
CA LEU A 112 16.12 12.07 -12.02
C LEU A 112 17.19 11.76 -10.97
N ALA A 113 17.46 12.70 -10.07
CA ALA A 113 18.42 12.49 -8.98
C ALA A 113 17.98 11.34 -8.07
N HIS A 114 16.67 11.25 -7.75
CA HIS A 114 16.11 10.15 -6.99
C HIS A 114 16.26 8.80 -7.72
N LEU A 115 15.87 8.72 -8.99
CA LEU A 115 15.97 7.50 -9.81
C LEU A 115 17.43 7.02 -9.92
N HIS A 116 18.38 7.93 -10.12
CA HIS A 116 19.80 7.57 -10.13
C HIS A 116 20.30 7.10 -8.75
N ALA A 117 19.86 7.72 -7.66
CA ALA A 117 20.20 7.27 -6.32
C ALA A 117 19.66 5.86 -6.04
N VAL A 118 18.40 5.59 -6.41
CA VAL A 118 17.79 4.25 -6.31
C VAL A 118 18.52 3.25 -7.19
N GLN A 119 18.85 3.60 -8.44
CA GLN A 119 19.61 2.75 -9.34
C GLN A 119 20.99 2.37 -8.77
N GLN A 120 21.65 3.30 -8.06
CA GLN A 120 22.91 3.00 -7.38
C GLN A 120 22.68 2.10 -6.16
N LYS A 121 21.66 2.37 -5.34
CA LYS A 121 21.28 1.49 -4.23
C LYS A 121 20.97 0.06 -4.68
N MET A 122 20.36 -0.11 -5.86
CA MET A 122 20.07 -1.43 -6.43
C MET A 122 21.29 -2.31 -6.73
N LYS A 123 22.50 -1.73 -6.70
CA LYS A 123 23.76 -2.49 -6.80
C LYS A 123 24.20 -3.09 -5.46
N ASP A 124 23.66 -2.60 -4.36
CA ASP A 124 23.86 -3.18 -3.04
C ASP A 124 23.12 -4.53 -2.97
N PRO A 125 23.82 -5.62 -2.62
CA PRO A 125 23.20 -6.95 -2.49
C PRO A 125 22.06 -6.99 -1.47
N ASP A 126 22.10 -6.16 -0.42
CA ASP A 126 21.15 -6.17 0.68
C ASP A 126 19.94 -5.26 0.41
N TYR A 127 20.02 -4.36 -0.57
CA TYR A 127 18.96 -3.40 -0.86
C TYR A 127 17.63 -4.06 -1.28
N LYS A 128 17.65 -5.29 -1.80
CA LYS A 128 16.40 -6.03 -2.06
C LYS A 128 15.58 -6.20 -0.78
N ILE A 129 16.23 -6.53 0.33
CA ILE A 129 15.55 -6.73 1.62
C ILE A 129 15.09 -5.38 2.19
N GLU A 130 15.93 -4.35 2.14
CA GLU A 130 15.54 -2.97 2.50
C GLU A 130 14.31 -2.50 1.70
N TRP A 131 14.28 -2.80 0.39
CA TRP A 131 13.15 -2.48 -0.47
C TRP A 131 11.88 -3.22 -0.04
N MET A 132 11.98 -4.51 0.31
CA MET A 132 10.85 -5.31 0.81
C MET A 132 10.32 -4.77 2.15
N GLU A 133 11.21 -4.33 3.05
CA GLU A 133 10.86 -3.66 4.31
C GLU A 133 10.14 -2.33 4.04
N GLN A 134 10.67 -1.49 3.16
CA GLN A 134 10.06 -0.21 2.77
C GLN A 134 8.67 -0.39 2.15
N HIS A 135 8.39 -1.55 1.54
CA HIS A 135 7.08 -1.91 0.99
C HIS A 135 6.15 -2.55 2.05
N GLY A 136 6.60 -2.66 3.29
CA GLY A 136 5.84 -3.16 4.44
C GLY A 136 5.49 -4.64 4.33
N LEU A 137 6.23 -5.43 3.55
CA LEU A 137 5.88 -6.83 3.30
C LEU A 137 5.93 -7.66 4.59
N PHE A 138 6.93 -7.43 5.44
CA PHE A 138 7.08 -8.12 6.71
C PHE A 138 6.08 -7.63 7.76
N ASP A 139 5.84 -6.31 7.84
CA ASP A 139 4.85 -5.72 8.76
C ASP A 139 3.45 -6.26 8.50
N ARG A 140 3.05 -6.34 7.22
CA ARG A 140 1.74 -6.85 6.82
C ARG A 140 1.55 -8.31 7.19
N LEU A 141 2.62 -9.10 7.25
CA LEU A 141 2.56 -10.51 7.65
C LEU A 141 2.60 -10.68 9.17
N ALA A 142 3.40 -9.88 9.88
CA ALA A 142 3.46 -9.88 11.35
C ALA A 142 2.08 -9.64 11.98
N VAL A 143 1.23 -8.85 11.33
CA VAL A 143 -0.16 -8.62 11.71
C VAL A 143 -1.01 -9.91 11.81
N TYR A 144 -0.64 -10.98 11.11
CA TYR A 144 -1.31 -12.28 11.13
C TYR A 144 -0.57 -13.32 11.99
N LEU A 145 0.62 -12.99 12.50
CA LEU A 145 1.49 -13.85 13.27
C LEU A 145 1.72 -13.20 14.64
N PRO A 146 0.75 -13.28 15.57
CA PRO A 146 0.71 -12.44 16.77
C PRO A 146 1.90 -12.64 17.71
N ASP A 147 2.57 -13.79 17.65
CA ASP A 147 3.77 -14.09 18.44
C ASP A 147 5.08 -13.64 17.74
N GLN A 148 4.98 -12.98 16.59
CA GLN A 148 6.12 -12.56 15.79
C GLN A 148 6.09 -11.05 15.51
N SER A 149 7.22 -10.40 15.77
CA SER A 149 7.49 -9.06 15.25
C SER A 149 7.85 -9.10 13.76
N SER A 150 7.74 -7.97 13.08
CA SER A 150 8.16 -7.80 11.68
C SER A 150 9.60 -8.26 11.44
N GLU A 151 10.51 -7.97 12.37
CA GLU A 151 11.90 -8.41 12.33
C GLU A 151 12.04 -9.94 12.42
N GLN A 152 11.23 -10.61 13.23
CA GLN A 152 11.22 -12.07 13.32
C GLN A 152 10.64 -12.73 12.06
N VAL A 153 9.60 -12.11 11.47
CA VAL A 153 9.04 -12.55 10.18
C VAL A 153 10.09 -12.42 9.08
N LYS A 154 10.80 -11.28 9.04
CA LYS A 154 11.91 -11.06 8.12
C LYS A 154 13.01 -12.10 8.30
N GLN A 155 13.46 -12.34 9.53
CA GLN A 155 14.51 -13.32 9.80
C GLN A 155 14.08 -14.72 9.35
N THR A 156 12.84 -15.12 9.65
CA THR A 156 12.29 -16.40 9.19
C THR A 156 12.30 -16.51 7.66
N TYR A 157 11.96 -15.43 6.94
CA TYR A 157 12.05 -15.39 5.49
C TYR A 157 13.49 -15.54 4.97
N LEU A 158 14.44 -14.81 5.58
CA LEU A 158 15.86 -14.88 5.22
C LEU A 158 16.45 -16.28 5.45
N ASP A 159 16.00 -16.97 6.50
CA ASP A 159 16.40 -18.34 6.83
C ASP A 159 15.73 -19.40 5.94
N GLY A 160 14.86 -18.99 5.01
CA GLY A 160 14.09 -19.90 4.15
C GLY A 160 12.98 -20.66 4.88
N GLY A 161 12.55 -20.16 6.04
CA GLY A 161 11.48 -20.73 6.84
C GLY A 161 10.10 -20.55 6.20
N ASP A 162 9.20 -21.47 6.51
CA ASP A 162 7.82 -21.42 6.05
C ASP A 162 6.93 -20.73 7.08
N LEU A 163 6.64 -19.44 6.85
CA LEU A 163 5.78 -18.60 7.67
C LEU A 163 4.35 -19.16 7.82
N ARG A 164 3.90 -20.02 6.90
CA ARG A 164 2.56 -20.62 6.93
C ARG A 164 2.39 -21.61 8.07
N LYS A 165 3.48 -22.21 8.55
CA LYS A 165 3.44 -23.21 9.65
C LYS A 165 3.00 -22.62 10.98
N ASN A 166 3.25 -21.32 11.17
CA ASN A 166 2.95 -20.62 12.41
C ASN A 166 1.65 -19.81 12.33
N PHE A 167 0.93 -19.90 11.21
CA PHE A 167 -0.31 -19.17 11.01
C PHE A 167 -1.50 -19.99 11.51
N ASP A 168 -2.22 -19.41 12.47
CA ASP A 168 -3.54 -19.85 12.88
C ASP A 168 -4.51 -18.66 12.83
N PRO A 169 -5.55 -18.68 11.98
CA PRO A 169 -6.46 -17.56 11.81
C PRO A 169 -7.21 -17.24 13.11
N LEU A 170 -7.53 -18.25 13.94
CA LEU A 170 -8.25 -18.02 15.19
C LEU A 170 -7.39 -17.27 16.20
N SER A 171 -6.15 -17.72 16.43
CA SER A 171 -5.18 -17.03 17.28
C SER A 171 -4.90 -15.59 16.80
N ALA A 172 -4.83 -15.38 15.49
CA ALA A 172 -4.65 -14.03 14.92
C ALA A 172 -5.86 -13.12 15.17
N ILE A 173 -7.08 -13.65 15.10
CA ILE A 173 -8.33 -12.92 15.41
C ILE A 173 -8.39 -12.57 16.90
N GLU A 174 -8.12 -13.54 17.78
CA GLU A 174 -8.13 -13.38 19.23
C GLU A 174 -7.09 -12.37 19.73
N ALA A 175 -5.86 -12.45 19.22
CA ALA A 175 -4.79 -11.55 19.62
C ALA A 175 -5.08 -10.08 19.25
N ARG A 176 -5.77 -9.84 18.13
CA ARG A 176 -6.08 -8.49 17.65
C ARG A 176 -7.29 -7.90 18.37
N LYS A 177 -8.15 -8.73 18.98
CA LYS A 177 -9.42 -8.33 19.63
C LYS A 177 -10.23 -7.32 18.78
N ALA A 178 -10.11 -7.40 17.46
CA ALA A 178 -10.60 -6.39 16.53
C ALA A 178 -11.63 -7.00 15.60
N LEU A 179 -12.74 -6.27 15.43
CA LEU A 179 -13.65 -6.36 14.28
C LEU A 179 -12.85 -6.47 12.97
N PRO A 180 -13.42 -7.11 11.92
CA PRO A 180 -12.70 -7.52 10.71
C PRO A 180 -11.75 -6.40 10.25
N PRO A 181 -10.50 -6.71 9.87
CA PRO A 181 -9.53 -5.67 9.63
C PRO A 181 -10.11 -4.72 8.59
N ALA A 182 -10.33 -3.45 8.94
CA ALA A 182 -10.73 -2.44 7.96
C ALA A 182 -9.71 -2.41 6.79
N TYR A 183 -8.46 -2.82 7.05
CA TYR A 183 -7.39 -3.02 6.08
C TYR A 183 -7.50 -4.29 5.21
N ALA A 184 -8.31 -5.29 5.58
CA ALA A 184 -8.62 -6.46 4.74
C ALA A 184 -9.71 -6.17 3.71
N LEU A 185 -10.55 -5.15 3.98
CA LEU A 185 -11.56 -4.62 3.04
C LEU A 185 -11.03 -3.47 2.19
N MET A 186 -9.89 -2.90 2.53
CA MET A 186 -9.21 -2.02 1.60
C MET A 186 -8.59 -2.92 0.52
N PRO A 187 -8.94 -2.77 -0.78
CA PRO A 187 -7.94 -3.04 -1.79
C PRO A 187 -6.69 -2.29 -1.29
N LEU A 188 -5.51 -2.93 -1.35
CA LEU A 188 -4.30 -2.13 -1.35
C LEU A 188 -4.64 -0.96 -2.27
N PRO A 189 -4.43 0.31 -1.86
CA PRO A 189 -4.43 1.36 -2.87
C PRO A 189 -3.57 0.75 -3.97
N PRO A 190 -4.08 0.65 -5.21
CA PRO A 190 -3.26 0.11 -6.27
C PRO A 190 -1.92 0.78 -6.06
N ILE A 191 -0.83 0.01 -6.05
CA ILE A 191 0.49 0.61 -6.19
C ILE A 191 0.53 1.13 -7.65
N VAL A 192 -0.36 2.06 -7.98
CA VAL A 192 0.02 3.33 -8.53
C VAL A 192 1.09 3.77 -7.55
N TRP A 193 2.34 3.47 -7.91
CA TRP A 193 3.36 4.48 -7.79
C TRP A 193 2.64 5.80 -8.00
N THR A 194 2.46 6.60 -6.95
CA THR A 194 2.11 7.99 -7.15
C THR A 194 3.35 8.62 -7.76
N GLY A 195 3.64 8.31 -9.04
CA GLY A 195 3.75 9.38 -10.00
C GLY A 195 2.47 10.18 -9.81
N ALA A 196 2.53 11.14 -8.90
CA ALA A 196 1.41 11.90 -8.40
C ALA A 196 0.74 12.59 -9.59
N SER A 197 -0.24 11.91 -10.18
CA SER A 197 -0.52 12.03 -11.60
C SER A 197 0.77 11.96 -12.44
N SER A 198 0.84 10.96 -13.29
CA SER A 198 1.20 11.27 -14.65
C SER A 198 0.42 12.55 -15.08
N LYS A 199 1.06 13.73 -15.01
CA LYS A 199 0.73 14.90 -15.82
C LYS A 199 0.97 14.60 -17.32
N HIS A 200 1.06 13.33 -17.73
CA HIS A 200 1.19 12.89 -19.12
C HIS A 200 -0.05 13.26 -19.98
N ALA A 201 -1.07 13.93 -19.44
CA ALA A 201 -2.24 14.32 -20.21
C ALA A 201 -2.18 15.72 -20.85
N ASN A 202 -1.31 16.66 -20.46
CA ASN A 202 -1.50 18.06 -20.90
C ASN A 202 -0.25 18.94 -21.09
N ILE A 203 0.87 18.39 -21.57
CA ILE A 203 2.02 19.22 -22.03
C ILE A 203 2.04 19.34 -23.55
N GLY A 204 0.86 19.50 -24.16
CA GLY A 204 0.70 19.44 -25.61
C GLY A 204 -0.35 20.36 -26.21
N HIS A 205 -0.92 21.30 -25.45
CA HIS A 205 -1.82 22.30 -26.02
C HIS A 205 -1.24 23.70 -25.77
N PRO A 206 -0.99 24.48 -26.84
CA PRO A 206 -0.79 25.92 -26.66
C PRO A 206 -2.07 26.55 -26.11
N ALA A 207 -1.90 27.60 -25.31
CA ALA A 207 -2.99 28.49 -24.92
C ALA A 207 -3.55 29.25 -26.12
#